data_AF-A0A847E4L9-F1
#
_entry.id   AF-A0A847E4L9-F1
#
_cell.length_a   1.000
_cell.length_b   1.000
_cell.length_c   1.000
_cell.angle_alpha   90.00
_cell.angle_beta   90.00
_cell.angle_gamma   90.00
#
_symmetry.space_group_name_H-M   'P 1'
#
loop_
_entity.id
_entity.type
_entity.pdbx_description
1 polymer ?
#
loop_
_entity_poly.entity_id
_entity_poly.type
_entity_poly.pdbx_seq_one_letter_code
_entity_poly.pdbx_strand_id
1 'polypeptide(L)'
;MSKKSAGLLLYRNNSGRLEVMLVHPGGPLWAGKDEGIWSIPKGEFQDPEEPLAAARREFEEETGMAPVGHFIALTSVRQPSGKLVFAWAVEGDFDPAVLK
;
A
#
# COMPACT_ATOMS: atom_id res chain seq x y z
N MET A 1 13.75 14.02 1.66
CA MET A 1 12.63 13.05 1.63
C MET A 1 11.46 13.68 0.89
N SER A 2 10.80 12.93 0.01
CA SER A 2 9.64 13.42 -0.72
C SER A 2 8.49 13.71 0.25
N LYS A 3 7.77 14.81 0.02
CA LYS A 3 6.53 15.12 0.75
C LYS A 3 5.32 14.38 0.18
N LYS A 4 5.51 13.52 -0.83
CA LYS A 4 4.47 12.75 -1.50
C LYS A 4 4.78 11.25 -1.41
N SER A 5 3.76 10.47 -1.10
CA SER A 5 3.80 9.01 -1.19
C SER A 5 2.54 8.47 -1.86
N ALA A 6 2.63 7.31 -2.49
CA ALA A 6 1.50 6.67 -3.15
C ALA A 6 1.49 5.17 -2.83
N GLY A 7 0.29 4.60 -2.67
CA GLY A 7 0.13 3.18 -2.32
C GLY A 7 -1.18 2.56 -2.80
N LEU A 8 -1.28 1.24 -2.67
CA LEU A 8 -2.46 0.46 -3.08
C LEU A 8 -3.07 -0.30 -1.89
N LEU A 9 -4.39 -0.21 -1.77
CA LEU A 9 -5.19 -1.04 -0.90
C LEU A 9 -5.79 -2.19 -1.73
N LEU A 10 -5.14 -3.36 -1.69
CA LEU A 10 -5.72 -4.57 -2.28
C LEU A 10 -6.89 -5.02 -1.41
N TYR A 11 -8.03 -5.29 -2.03
CA TYR A 11 -9.19 -5.83 -1.35
C TYR A 11 -9.77 -7.04 -2.08
N ARG A 12 -10.48 -7.90 -1.35
CA ARG A 12 -11.29 -8.97 -1.93
C ARG A 12 -12.61 -9.09 -1.19
N ASN A 13 -13.62 -9.58 -1.90
CA ASN A 13 -14.87 -10.01 -1.27
C ASN A 13 -14.83 -11.53 -1.09
N ASN A 14 -14.69 -11.98 0.16
CA ASN A 14 -14.71 -13.39 0.51
C ASN A 14 -16.06 -13.75 1.10
N SER A 15 -16.95 -14.32 0.29
CA SER A 15 -18.29 -14.78 0.73
C SER A 15 -19.12 -13.70 1.44
N GLY A 16 -19.10 -12.47 0.95
CA GLY A 16 -19.81 -11.33 1.52
C GLY A 16 -19.02 -10.55 2.59
N ARG A 17 -17.82 -11.01 2.94
CA ARG A 17 -16.92 -10.32 3.87
C ARG A 17 -15.85 -9.56 3.09
N LEU A 18 -15.79 -8.24 3.29
CA LEU A 18 -14.70 -7.43 2.75
C LEU A 18 -13.42 -7.72 3.54
N GLU A 19 -12.39 -8.11 2.82
CA GLU A 19 -11.05 -8.31 3.35
C GLU A 19 -10.11 -7.34 2.62
N VAL A 20 -9.14 -6.80 3.36
CA VAL A 20 -8.13 -5.88 2.84
C VAL A 20 -6.75 -6.36 3.23
N MET A 21 -5.78 -6.15 2.35
CA MET A 21 -4.39 -6.47 2.63
C MET A 21 -3.70 -5.29 3.32
N LEU A 22 -3.03 -5.58 4.43
CA LEU A 22 -2.19 -4.64 5.15
C LEU A 22 -0.77 -5.23 5.26
N VAL A 23 0.22 -4.36 5.27
CA VAL A 23 1.62 -4.69 5.52
C VAL A 23 2.06 -4.10 6.85
N HIS A 24 2.96 -4.83 7.52
CA HIS A 24 3.64 -4.35 8.71
C HIS A 24 5.05 -3.90 8.30
N PRO A 25 5.46 -2.65 8.59
CA PRO A 25 6.80 -2.21 8.27
C PRO A 25 7.84 -3.01 9.07
N GLY A 26 8.78 -3.63 8.36
CA GLY A 26 9.90 -4.34 8.96
C GLY A 26 11.07 -3.43 9.36
N GLY A 27 12.11 -4.02 9.93
CA GLY A 27 13.39 -3.36 10.23
C GLY A 27 13.68 -3.18 11.72
N PRO A 28 14.92 -2.79 12.09
CA PRO A 28 15.40 -2.81 13.49
C PRO A 28 14.60 -1.93 14.44
N LEU A 29 13.99 -0.86 13.91
CA LEU A 29 13.17 0.09 14.68
C LEU A 29 11.83 -0.51 15.15
N TRP A 30 11.37 -1.56 14.46
CA TRP A 30 10.06 -2.20 14.64
C TRP A 30 10.17 -3.66 15.09
N ALA A 31 11.40 -4.14 15.35
CA ALA A 31 11.63 -5.46 15.91
C ALA A 31 10.91 -5.60 17.27
N GLY A 32 9.97 -6.53 17.37
CA GLY A 32 9.18 -6.79 18.58
C GLY A 32 8.03 -5.81 18.83
N LYS A 33 7.61 -5.03 17.83
CA LYS A 33 6.47 -4.10 17.90
C LYS A 33 5.42 -4.46 16.85
N ASP A 34 4.77 -5.61 17.03
CA ASP A 34 3.74 -6.10 16.09
C ASP A 34 2.38 -5.40 16.27
N GLU A 35 2.15 -4.82 17.45
CA GLU A 35 0.92 -4.10 17.78
C GLU A 35 1.02 -2.62 17.40
N GLY A 36 0.09 -2.17 16.54
CA GLY A 36 -0.19 -0.74 16.32
C GLY A 36 0.39 -0.11 15.05
N ILE A 37 1.08 -0.86 14.18
CA ILE A 37 1.71 -0.27 12.99
C ILE A 37 1.39 -1.10 11.74
N TRP A 38 0.20 -0.86 11.19
CA TRP A 38 -0.24 -1.46 9.94
C TRP A 38 -0.44 -0.38 8.89
N SER A 39 -0.10 -0.69 7.64
CA SER A 39 -0.25 0.24 6.53
C SER A 39 -0.59 -0.49 5.24
N ILE A 40 -0.77 0.28 4.17
CA ILE A 40 -0.77 -0.26 2.81
C ILE A 40 0.66 -0.24 2.24
N PRO A 41 1.00 -1.13 1.29
CA PRO A 41 2.23 -1.00 0.51
C PRO A 41 2.25 0.36 -0.17
N LYS A 42 3.31 1.12 0.05
CA LYS A 42 3.43 2.50 -0.42
C LYS A 42 4.87 2.98 -0.29
N GLY A 43 5.25 3.86 -1.20
CA GLY A 43 6.54 4.53 -1.12
C GLY A 43 6.51 5.96 -1.61
N GLU A 44 7.69 6.57 -1.63
CA GLU A 44 7.89 7.94 -2.06
C GLU A 44 7.96 8.02 -3.58
N PHE A 45 7.45 9.12 -4.14
CA PHE A 45 7.58 9.40 -5.56
C PHE A 45 7.88 10.88 -5.80
N GLN A 46 8.39 11.19 -6.99
CA GLN A 46 8.71 12.54 -7.45
C GLN A 46 8.29 12.70 -8.91
N ASP A 47 8.01 13.93 -9.31
CA ASP A 47 7.68 14.21 -10.70
C ASP A 47 8.90 13.89 -11.59
N PRO A 48 8.72 13.28 -12.77
CA PRO A 48 7.45 13.14 -13.51
C PRO A 48 6.71 11.81 -13.25
N GLU A 49 7.04 11.03 -12.22
CA GLU A 49 6.34 9.78 -11.93
C GLU A 49 4.90 10.05 -11.50
N GLU A 50 3.95 9.45 -12.23
CA GLU A 50 2.53 9.55 -11.88
C GLU A 50 2.24 8.80 -10.57
N PRO A 51 1.42 9.35 -9.66
CA PRO A 51 1.14 8.74 -8.35
C PRO A 51 0.67 7.27 -8.42
N LEU A 52 -0.21 6.93 -9.36
CA LEU A 52 -0.69 5.55 -9.52
C LEU A 52 0.42 4.61 -10.04
N ALA A 53 1.35 5.11 -10.85
CA ALA A 53 2.49 4.32 -11.31
C ALA A 53 3.41 3.98 -10.12
N ALA A 54 3.69 4.97 -9.27
CA ALA A 54 4.43 4.75 -8.03
C ALA A 54 3.72 3.76 -7.10
N ALA A 55 2.41 3.90 -6.90
CA ALA A 55 1.63 2.98 -6.07
C ALA A 55 1.74 1.52 -6.55
N ARG A 56 1.70 1.28 -7.87
CA ARG A 56 1.86 -0.06 -8.47
C ARG A 56 3.27 -0.60 -8.29
N ARG A 57 4.29 0.22 -8.57
CA ARG A 57 5.71 -0.14 -8.41
C ARG A 57 6.01 -0.56 -6.98
N GLU A 58 5.62 0.25 -6.01
CA GLU A 58 5.87 -0.02 -4.58
C GLU A 58 5.14 -1.27 -4.09
N PHE A 59 3.90 -1.49 -4.54
CA PHE A 59 3.18 -2.71 -4.23
C PHE A 59 3.90 -3.96 -4.77
N GLU A 60 4.38 -3.91 -6.02
CA GLU A 60 5.15 -5.01 -6.61
C GLU A 60 6.50 -5.23 -5.91
N GLU A 61 7.21 -4.16 -5.55
CA GLU A 61 8.48 -4.24 -4.80
C GLU A 61 8.31 -4.86 -3.40
N GLU A 62 7.26 -4.47 -2.66
CA GLU A 62 7.00 -4.95 -1.29
C GLU A 62 6.38 -6.35 -1.25
N THR A 63 5.59 -6.75 -2.26
CA THR A 63 4.76 -7.96 -2.20
C THR A 63 5.11 -9.01 -3.27
N GLY A 64 5.84 -8.61 -4.32
CA GLY A 64 6.08 -9.43 -5.51
C GLY A 64 4.87 -9.58 -6.45
N MET A 65 3.72 -8.96 -6.15
CA MET A 65 2.51 -9.03 -6.97
C MET A 65 2.31 -7.74 -7.74
N ALA A 66 1.98 -7.86 -9.04
CA ALA A 66 1.52 -6.75 -9.86
C ALA A 66 -0.03 -6.80 -10.01
N PRO A 67 -0.80 -6.08 -9.16
CA PRO A 67 -2.26 -6.12 -9.26
C PRO A 67 -2.74 -5.50 -10.58
N VAL A 68 -3.80 -6.08 -11.12
CA VAL A 68 -4.47 -5.65 -12.36
C VAL A 68 -5.95 -5.46 -12.08
N GLY A 69 -6.57 -4.48 -12.72
CA GLY A 69 -8.01 -4.24 -12.60
C GLY A 69 -8.38 -2.77 -12.58
N HIS A 70 -9.54 -2.48 -12.00
CA HIS A 70 -10.03 -1.13 -11.85
C HIS A 70 -9.48 -0.49 -10.57
N PHE A 71 -8.63 0.52 -10.73
CA PHE A 71 -8.05 1.28 -9.62
C PHE A 71 -8.96 2.43 -9.21
N ILE A 72 -9.57 2.32 -8.04
CA ILE A 72 -10.49 3.31 -7.48
C ILE A 72 -9.67 4.31 -6.68
N ALA A 73 -9.60 5.57 -7.15
CA ALA A 73 -8.93 6.62 -6.40
C ALA A 73 -9.61 6.86 -5.05
N LEU A 74 -8.83 6.82 -3.97
CA LEU A 74 -9.28 7.16 -2.63
C LEU A 74 -8.91 8.61 -2.32
N THR A 75 -9.60 9.20 -1.34
CA THR A 75 -9.27 10.54 -0.85
C THR A 75 -7.87 10.54 -0.24
N SER A 76 -6.98 11.38 -0.77
CA SER A 76 -5.61 11.51 -0.24
C SER A 76 -5.60 12.02 1.20
N VAL A 77 -4.65 11.53 2.01
CA VAL A 77 -4.52 11.90 3.43
C VAL A 77 -3.18 12.58 3.69
N ARG A 78 -3.19 13.67 4.46
CA ARG A 78 -1.97 14.30 4.98
C ARG A 78 -1.65 13.74 6.36
N GLN A 79 -0.49 13.12 6.51
CA GLN A 79 -0.01 12.60 7.78
C GLN A 79 0.55 13.72 8.68
N PRO A 80 0.65 13.51 10.02
CA PRO A 80 1.22 14.50 10.94
C PRO A 80 2.65 14.96 10.59
N SER A 81 3.42 14.12 9.91
CA SER A 81 4.75 14.46 9.37
C SER A 81 4.71 15.48 8.22
N GLY A 82 3.53 15.86 7.75
CA GLY A 82 3.30 16.72 6.59
C GLY A 82 3.28 15.99 5.24
N LYS A 83 3.61 14.70 5.22
CA LYS A 83 3.59 13.84 4.01
C LYS A 83 2.15 13.68 3.50
N LEU A 84 1.94 13.91 2.21
CA LEU A 84 0.69 13.68 1.50
C LEU A 84 0.71 12.27 0.89
N VAL A 85 -0.26 11.44 1.25
CA VAL A 85 -0.39 10.06 0.78
C VAL A 85 -1.56 9.96 -0.19
N PHE A 86 -1.28 9.56 -1.41
CA PHE A 86 -2.26 9.17 -2.41
C PHE A 86 -2.51 7.67 -2.32
N ALA A 87 -3.74 7.22 -2.53
CA ALA A 87 -4.07 5.80 -2.46
C ALA A 87 -5.14 5.42 -3.47
N TRP A 88 -5.07 4.17 -3.93
CA TRP A 88 -6.11 3.54 -4.74
C TRP A 88 -6.51 2.21 -4.12
N ALA A 89 -7.78 1.87 -4.21
CA ALA A 89 -8.25 0.51 -3.96
C ALA A 89 -8.27 -0.27 -5.27
N VAL A 90 -7.90 -1.55 -5.22
CA VAL A 90 -7.99 -2.46 -6.36
C VAL A 90 -8.40 -3.85 -5.87
N GLU A 91 -9.31 -4.48 -6.58
CA GLU A 91 -9.74 -5.84 -6.26
C GLU A 91 -8.65 -6.84 -6.67
N GLY A 92 -8.33 -7.77 -5.80
CA GLY A 92 -7.42 -8.87 -6.11
C GLY A 92 -7.26 -9.83 -4.95
N ASP A 93 -6.87 -11.05 -5.30
CA ASP A 93 -6.59 -12.09 -4.33
C ASP A 93 -5.08 -12.19 -4.10
N PHE A 94 -4.68 -12.17 -2.82
CA PHE A 94 -3.30 -12.30 -2.42
C PHE A 94 -3.22 -13.26 -1.24
N ASP A 95 -2.38 -14.28 -1.37
CA ASP A 95 -2.06 -15.18 -0.27
C ASP A 95 -0.86 -14.62 0.51
N PRO A 96 -1.06 -14.05 1.72
CA PRO A 96 0.05 -13.50 2.49
C PRO A 96 1.08 -14.56 2.90
N ALA A 97 0.75 -15.85 2.83
CA ALA A 97 1.72 -16.93 3.10
C ALA A 97 2.82 -17.05 2.04
N VAL A 98 2.67 -16.40 0.88
CA VAL A 98 3.70 -16.41 -0.19
C VAL A 98 4.72 -15.27 -0.07
N LEU A 99 4.52 -14.35 0.87
CA LEU A 99 5.41 -13.22 1.12
C LEU A 99 6.70 -13.75 1.80
N LYS A 100 7.86 -13.42 1.24
CA LYS A 100 9.18 -13.93 1.67
C LYS A 100 9.76 -13.16 2.86
#